data_AF-A0A933BFL0-F1
#
_entry.id   AF-A0A933BFL0-F1
#
_cell.length_a   1.000
_cell.length_b   1.000
_cell.length_c   1.000
_cell.angle_alpha   90.00
_cell.angle_beta   90.00
_cell.angle_gamma   90.00
#
_symmetry.space_group_name_H-M   'P 1'
#
loop_
_entity.id
_entity.type
_entity.pdbx_description
1 polymer ?
#
loop_
_entity_poly.entity_id
_entity_poly.type
_entity_poly.pdbx_seq_one_letter_code
_entity_poly.pdbx_strand_id
1 'polypeptide(L)'
;MDLLRHLKSERAQKKTKEPFRRALFDRINSLVMKYALGETFLERLGNFTDDLLRESVEFDRLKAKAHFEPPLFSLSTEEEYRVTKAIIKKVNNPYLHFVNSPDEILMCGPLFSRNPFLGPDQLARYHFETLLLYELAKENPGELETPGVNHGG
;
A
#
# COMPACT_ATOMS: atom_id res chain seq x y z
N MET A 1 23.46 -29.55 35.09
CA MET A 1 22.95 -28.56 34.10
C MET A 1 21.68 -27.97 34.67
N ASP A 2 21.67 -26.66 34.89
CA ASP A 2 20.78 -25.97 35.81
C ASP A 2 19.63 -25.31 35.03
N LEU A 3 18.46 -25.96 35.00
CA LEU A 3 17.26 -25.57 34.24
C LEU A 3 16.88 -24.09 34.43
N LEU A 4 17.15 -23.56 35.62
CA LEU A 4 16.93 -22.15 35.97
C LEU A 4 17.79 -21.19 35.16
N ARG A 5 19.03 -21.58 34.81
CA ARG A 5 19.91 -20.76 33.97
C ARG A 5 19.43 -20.72 32.53
N HIS A 6 18.93 -21.86 32.03
CA HIS A 6 18.39 -21.96 30.68
C HIS A 6 17.13 -21.10 30.50
N LEU A 7 16.20 -21.16 31.46
CA LEU A 7 15.00 -20.31 31.46
C LEU A 7 15.33 -18.81 31.59
N LYS A 8 16.37 -18.45 32.38
CA LYS A 8 16.82 -17.06 32.48
C LYS A 8 17.46 -16.56 31.19
N SER A 9 18.25 -17.38 30.49
CA SER A 9 18.84 -17.01 29.19
C SER A 9 17.79 -16.86 28.10
N GLU A 10 16.78 -17.73 28.04
CA GLU A 10 15.67 -17.59 27.08
C GLU A 10 14.86 -16.30 27.32
N ARG A 11 14.58 -15.98 28.60
CA ARG A 11 13.88 -14.73 28.95
C ARG A 11 14.72 -13.49 28.62
N ALA A 12 16.04 -13.56 28.76
CA ALA A 12 16.94 -12.47 28.40
C ALA A 12 17.04 -12.29 26.87
N GLN A 13 17.07 -13.38 26.10
CA GLN A 13 17.02 -13.34 24.63
C GLN A 13 15.66 -12.85 24.09
N LYS A 14 14.56 -13.11 24.80
CA LYS A 14 13.24 -12.52 24.49
C LYS A 14 13.10 -11.04 24.92
N LYS A 15 14.02 -10.50 25.73
CA LYS A 15 14.02 -9.07 26.12
C LYS A 15 14.61 -8.17 25.04
N THR A 16 15.45 -8.70 24.14
CA THR A 16 15.71 -8.09 22.83
C THR A 16 14.44 -8.23 21.99
N LYS A 17 13.37 -7.53 22.39
CA LYS A 17 12.15 -7.43 21.61
C LYS A 17 12.50 -6.68 20.34
N GLU A 18 12.20 -7.27 19.18
CA GLU A 18 12.17 -6.50 17.95
C GLU A 18 11.31 -5.24 18.16
N PRO A 19 11.67 -4.11 17.53
CA PRO A 19 10.84 -2.92 17.60
C PRO A 19 9.41 -3.29 17.23
N PHE A 20 8.45 -2.85 18.04
CA PHE A 20 7.04 -3.15 17.85
C PHE A 20 6.62 -2.73 16.43
N ARG A 21 6.41 -3.71 15.55
CA ARG A 21 5.91 -3.44 14.20
C ARG A 21 4.43 -3.11 14.33
N ARG A 22 4.04 -1.91 13.86
CA ARG A 22 2.64 -1.50 13.81
C ARG A 22 1.87 -2.52 12.98
N ALA A 23 0.75 -3.01 13.51
CA ALA A 23 0.01 -4.05 12.83
C ALA A 23 -0.61 -3.50 11.54
N LEU A 24 -0.76 -4.37 10.54
CA LEU A 24 -1.50 -4.04 9.31
C LEU A 24 -2.87 -3.44 9.64
N PHE A 25 -3.53 -3.99 10.67
CA PHE A 25 -4.80 -3.50 11.18
C PHE A 25 -4.73 -2.00 11.53
N ASP A 26 -3.77 -1.57 12.34
CA ASP A 26 -3.66 -0.16 12.74
C ASP A 26 -3.46 0.77 11.56
N ARG A 27 -2.65 0.35 10.57
CA ARG A 27 -2.44 1.14 9.34
C ARG A 27 -3.75 1.34 8.58
N ILE A 28 -4.46 0.25 8.29
CA ILE A 28 -5.70 0.32 7.52
C ILE A 28 -6.79 1.04 8.31
N ASN A 29 -6.93 0.73 9.60
CA ASN A 29 -7.93 1.37 10.46
C ASN A 29 -7.70 2.88 10.56
N SER A 30 -6.45 3.32 10.64
CA SER A 30 -6.13 4.74 10.65
C SER A 30 -6.52 5.45 9.36
N LEU A 31 -6.44 4.77 8.21
CA LEU A 31 -6.93 5.30 6.94
C LEU A 31 -8.45 5.30 6.88
N VAL A 32 -9.10 4.25 7.38
CA VAL A 32 -10.56 4.17 7.51
C VAL A 32 -11.10 5.35 8.31
N MET A 33 -10.54 5.59 9.49
CA MET A 33 -10.94 6.71 10.36
C MET A 33 -10.63 8.07 9.72
N LYS A 34 -9.41 8.26 9.20
CA LYS A 34 -8.95 9.55 8.66
C LYS A 34 -9.77 10.00 7.45
N TYR A 35 -10.20 9.06 6.61
CA TYR A 35 -10.90 9.35 5.36
C TYR A 35 -12.39 8.95 5.40
N ALA A 36 -12.91 8.55 6.57
CA ALA A 36 -14.27 8.07 6.74
C ALA A 36 -14.67 7.00 5.70
N LEU A 37 -13.79 6.01 5.50
CA LEU A 37 -14.03 4.95 4.52
C LEU A 37 -15.17 4.04 4.98
N GLY A 38 -16.14 3.80 4.10
CA GLY A 38 -17.31 2.98 4.38
C GLY A 38 -17.62 1.98 3.28
N GLU A 39 -18.86 1.50 3.23
CA GLU A 39 -19.33 0.50 2.26
C GLU A 39 -19.13 0.95 0.80
N THR A 40 -19.34 2.23 0.49
CA THR A 40 -19.12 2.78 -0.87
C THR A 40 -17.66 2.62 -1.33
N PHE A 41 -16.71 2.72 -0.42
CA PHE A 41 -15.31 2.45 -0.71
C PHE A 41 -15.07 0.97 -0.97
N LEU A 42 -15.71 0.08 -0.20
CA LEU A 42 -15.61 -1.37 -0.40
C LEU A 42 -16.18 -1.81 -1.75
N GLU A 43 -17.26 -1.20 -2.20
CA GLU A 43 -17.82 -1.39 -3.54
C GLU A 43 -16.82 -0.97 -4.62
N ARG A 44 -16.28 0.26 -4.53
CA ARG A 44 -15.26 0.77 -5.46
C ARG A 44 -14.03 -0.13 -5.49
N LEU A 45 -13.57 -0.62 -4.33
CA LEU A 45 -12.45 -1.54 -4.22
C LEU A 45 -12.68 -2.87 -4.95
N GLY A 46 -13.94 -3.30 -5.13
CA GLY A 46 -14.26 -4.49 -5.92
C GLY A 46 -14.25 -4.27 -7.43
N ASN A 47 -14.45 -3.02 -7.85
CA ASN A 47 -14.67 -2.64 -9.25
C ASN A 47 -13.51 -1.81 -9.81
N PHE A 48 -12.41 -1.67 -9.08
CA PHE A 48 -11.30 -0.82 -9.49
C PHE A 48 -10.52 -1.48 -10.65
N THR A 49 -10.50 -0.82 -11.81
CA THR A 49 -9.84 -1.27 -13.04
C THR A 49 -8.76 -0.29 -13.48
N ASP A 50 -7.90 -0.73 -14.40
CA ASP A 50 -6.84 0.12 -14.95
C ASP A 50 -7.37 1.31 -15.77
N ASP A 51 -8.59 1.23 -16.30
CA ASP A 51 -9.21 2.32 -17.06
C ASP A 51 -9.46 3.55 -16.18
N LEU A 52 -9.82 3.34 -14.91
CA LEU A 52 -10.02 4.41 -13.92
C LEU A 52 -8.72 5.15 -13.55
N LEU A 53 -7.55 4.54 -13.84
CA LEU A 53 -6.26 5.19 -13.67
C LEU A 53 -5.92 6.11 -14.84
N ARG A 54 -6.30 5.72 -16.07
CA ARG A 54 -6.00 6.53 -17.26
C ARG A 54 -6.78 7.86 -17.26
N GLU A 55 -7.98 7.89 -16.68
CA GLU A 55 -8.78 9.11 -16.54
C GLU A 55 -8.21 10.13 -15.52
N SER A 56 -7.35 9.72 -14.59
CA SER A 56 -6.86 10.60 -13.51
C SER A 56 -5.53 11.31 -13.78
N VAL A 57 -4.91 11.12 -14.95
CA VAL A 57 -3.54 11.59 -15.21
C VAL A 57 -3.50 12.85 -16.09
N GLU A 58 -3.47 14.01 -15.44
CA GLU A 58 -2.68 15.15 -15.93
C GLU A 58 -1.26 14.95 -15.39
N PHE A 59 -0.30 14.78 -16.29
CA PHE A 59 1.08 14.43 -15.97
C PHE A 59 1.78 15.54 -15.19
N ASP A 60 2.06 15.31 -13.91
CA ASP A 60 3.13 16.01 -13.22
C ASP A 60 3.82 15.14 -12.16
N ARG A 61 5.04 14.69 -12.52
CA ARG A 61 6.13 14.14 -11.68
C ARG A 61 5.83 12.86 -10.87
N LEU A 62 6.84 11.98 -10.82
CA LEU A 62 6.94 10.84 -9.90
C LEU A 62 6.51 11.27 -8.49
N LYS A 63 5.29 10.92 -8.09
CA LYS A 63 4.72 11.40 -6.84
C LYS A 63 5.45 10.72 -5.69
N ALA A 64 6.21 11.50 -4.93
CA ALA A 64 6.79 11.03 -3.68
C ALA A 64 5.66 10.67 -2.73
N LYS A 65 5.84 9.59 -1.99
CA LYS A 65 4.81 9.10 -1.08
C LYS A 65 4.63 10.07 0.09
N ALA A 66 3.41 10.53 0.32
CA ALA A 66 3.09 11.35 1.48
C ALA A 66 3.41 10.56 2.76
N HIS A 67 4.08 11.19 3.72
CA HIS A 67 4.39 10.56 4.99
C HIS A 67 3.07 10.30 5.76
N PHE A 68 2.85 9.04 6.12
CA PHE A 68 1.71 8.63 6.93
C PHE A 68 2.17 7.62 7.98
N GLU A 69 1.92 7.98 9.22
CA GLU A 69 2.25 7.17 10.38
C GLU A 69 0.99 6.87 11.20
N PRO A 70 0.50 5.62 11.20
CA PRO A 70 -0.66 5.26 12.02
C PRO A 70 -0.27 5.26 13.51
N PRO A 71 -1.20 5.55 14.44
CA PRO A 71 -1.02 5.31 15.87
C PRO A 71 -0.58 3.87 16.18
N LEU A 72 0.02 3.68 17.36
CA LEU A 72 0.43 2.36 17.85
C LEU A 72 -0.75 1.43 18.14
N PHE A 73 -1.87 2.00 18.57
CA PHE A 73 -3.12 1.30 18.82
C PHE A 73 -4.26 2.19 18.35
N SER A 74 -5.08 1.66 17.46
CA SER A 74 -6.22 2.39 16.92
C SER A 74 -7.49 2.02 17.69
N LEU A 75 -8.20 3.02 18.21
CA LEU A 75 -9.51 2.83 18.85
C LEU A 75 -10.61 3.09 17.82
N SER A 76 -11.16 2.01 17.26
CA SER A 76 -12.24 2.07 16.26
C SER A 76 -13.61 1.78 16.85
N THR A 77 -14.63 2.37 16.24
CA THR A 77 -16.02 1.92 16.35
C THR A 77 -16.19 0.52 15.73
N GLU A 78 -17.34 -0.11 15.99
CA GLU A 78 -17.66 -1.42 15.40
C GLU A 78 -17.72 -1.35 13.86
N GLU A 79 -18.25 -0.26 13.31
CA GLU A 79 -18.34 -0.05 11.86
C GLU A 79 -16.95 0.07 11.23
N GLU A 80 -16.07 0.91 11.78
CA GLU A 80 -14.69 1.08 11.32
C GLU A 80 -13.89 -0.22 11.40
N TYR A 81 -14.11 -1.03 12.44
CA TYR A 81 -13.52 -2.36 12.56
C TYR A 81 -13.98 -3.28 11.43
N ARG A 82 -15.29 -3.32 11.14
CA ARG A 82 -15.86 -4.14 10.06
C ARG A 82 -15.28 -3.75 8.70
N VAL A 83 -15.25 -2.45 8.38
CA VAL A 83 -14.67 -1.94 7.13
C VAL A 83 -13.19 -2.29 7.03
N THR A 84 -12.42 -2.08 8.11
CA THR A 84 -10.98 -2.42 8.16
C THR A 84 -10.75 -3.91 7.86
N LYS A 85 -11.51 -4.80 8.51
CA LYS A 85 -11.41 -6.24 8.29
C LYS A 85 -11.82 -6.62 6.87
N ALA A 86 -12.83 -5.96 6.30
CA ALA A 86 -13.26 -6.17 4.93
C ALA A 86 -12.17 -5.77 3.93
N ILE A 87 -11.53 -4.60 4.09
CA ILE A 87 -10.39 -4.16 3.26
C ILE A 87 -9.26 -5.20 3.31
N ILE A 88 -8.82 -5.57 4.52
CA ILE A 88 -7.71 -6.52 4.69
C ILE A 88 -8.04 -7.87 4.05
N LYS A 89 -9.27 -8.38 4.24
CA LYS A 89 -9.72 -9.65 3.67
C LYS A 89 -9.84 -9.60 2.15
N LYS A 90 -10.32 -8.49 1.60
CA LYS A 90 -10.59 -8.34 0.16
C LYS A 90 -9.32 -8.15 -0.65
N VAL A 91 -8.39 -7.32 -0.18
CA VAL A 91 -7.11 -7.08 -0.86
C VAL A 91 -6.11 -8.19 -0.59
N ASN A 92 -6.01 -8.63 0.68
CA ASN A 92 -5.20 -9.77 1.15
C ASN A 92 -3.84 -9.92 0.44
N ASN A 93 -3.06 -8.84 0.40
CA ASN A 93 -1.74 -8.84 -0.25
C ASN A 93 -0.71 -8.06 0.59
N PRO A 94 0.60 -8.32 0.41
CA PRO A 94 1.65 -7.72 1.23
C PRO A 94 1.81 -6.22 1.03
N TYR A 95 1.31 -5.66 -0.08
CA TYR A 95 1.48 -4.24 -0.40
C TYR A 95 0.66 -3.33 0.51
N LEU A 96 -0.41 -3.86 1.12
CA LEU A 96 -1.17 -3.18 2.16
C LEU A 96 -0.32 -2.68 3.34
N HIS A 97 0.84 -3.29 3.62
CA HIS A 97 1.73 -2.80 4.68
C HIS A 97 2.34 -1.43 4.39
N PHE A 98 2.30 -1.01 3.13
CA PHE A 98 2.95 0.19 2.64
C PHE A 98 1.96 1.29 2.26
N VAL A 99 0.64 1.08 2.33
CA VAL A 99 -0.34 2.11 1.91
C VAL A 99 -0.40 3.29 2.88
N ASN A 100 -0.44 4.49 2.33
CA ASN A 100 -0.52 5.78 3.02
C ASN A 100 -1.76 6.59 2.63
N SER A 101 -2.56 6.11 1.66
CA SER A 101 -3.81 6.75 1.23
C SER A 101 -4.87 5.70 0.81
N PRO A 102 -6.16 6.09 0.73
CA PRO A 102 -7.21 5.22 0.19
C PRO A 102 -6.97 4.83 -1.27
N ASP A 103 -6.41 5.72 -2.08
CA ASP A 103 -6.09 5.44 -3.49
C ASP A 103 -5.06 4.31 -3.62
N GLU A 104 -4.04 4.30 -2.75
CA GLU A 104 -3.07 3.20 -2.73
C GLU A 104 -3.70 1.87 -2.32
N ILE A 105 -4.75 1.87 -1.49
CA ILE A 105 -5.51 0.64 -1.17
C ILE A 105 -6.21 0.12 -2.44
N LEU A 106 -6.82 0.99 -3.24
CA LEU A 106 -7.46 0.62 -4.51
C LEU A 106 -6.44 0.03 -5.49
N MET A 107 -5.26 0.63 -5.58
CA MET A 107 -4.19 0.23 -6.50
C MET A 107 -3.43 -1.02 -6.06
N CYS A 108 -3.56 -1.46 -4.80
CA CYS A 108 -2.88 -2.66 -4.28
C CYS A 108 -3.12 -3.90 -5.14
N GLY A 109 -4.38 -4.14 -5.52
CA GLY A 109 -4.79 -5.34 -6.27
C GLY A 109 -4.18 -5.36 -7.68
N PRO A 110 -4.44 -4.34 -8.51
CA PRO A 110 -3.85 -4.25 -9.84
C PRO A 110 -2.32 -4.27 -9.84
N LEU A 111 -1.67 -3.51 -8.95
CA LEU A 111 -0.22 -3.45 -8.86
C LEU A 111 0.39 -4.81 -8.50
N PHE A 112 -0.18 -5.50 -7.51
CA PHE A 112 0.31 -6.82 -7.11
C PHE A 112 0.11 -7.87 -8.21
N SER A 113 -1.01 -7.78 -8.95
CA SER A 113 -1.30 -8.70 -10.06
C SER A 113 -0.30 -8.57 -11.20
N ARG A 114 0.18 -7.35 -11.46
CA ARG A 114 1.16 -7.05 -12.51
C ARG A 114 2.59 -7.36 -12.10
N ASN A 115 2.97 -6.93 -10.90
CA ASN A 115 4.31 -7.20 -10.36
C ASN A 115 4.21 -7.54 -8.87
N PRO A 116 4.23 -8.84 -8.49
CA PRO A 116 4.19 -9.28 -7.10
C PRO A 116 5.56 -9.23 -6.39
N PHE A 117 6.63 -8.86 -7.10
CA PHE A 117 8.01 -8.90 -6.62
C PHE A 117 8.60 -7.51 -6.31
N LEU A 118 7.76 -6.46 -6.21
CA LEU A 118 8.24 -5.13 -5.85
C LEU A 118 8.85 -5.15 -4.45
N GLY A 119 10.05 -4.58 -4.35
CA GLY A 119 10.79 -4.55 -3.09
C GLY A 119 10.12 -3.64 -2.05
N PRO A 120 10.25 -3.92 -0.75
CA PRO A 120 9.78 -3.04 0.32
C PRO A 120 10.23 -1.58 0.17
N ASP A 121 11.47 -1.36 -0.30
CA ASP A 121 12.03 -0.03 -0.51
C ASP A 121 11.29 0.75 -1.60
N GLN A 122 10.86 0.08 -2.67
CA GLN A 122 10.09 0.71 -3.75
C GLN A 122 8.68 1.05 -3.27
N LEU A 123 8.02 0.11 -2.59
CA LEU A 123 6.67 0.27 -2.04
C LEU A 123 6.59 1.37 -0.97
N ALA A 124 7.68 1.55 -0.20
CA ALA A 124 7.79 2.59 0.81
C ALA A 124 8.11 3.99 0.23
N ARG A 125 8.87 4.07 -0.87
CA ARG A 125 9.31 5.35 -1.45
C ARG A 125 8.33 5.95 -2.44
N TYR A 126 7.76 5.13 -3.31
CA TYR A 126 6.96 5.60 -4.43
C TYR A 126 5.47 5.42 -4.17
N HIS A 127 4.67 6.38 -4.63
CA HIS A 127 3.23 6.22 -4.66
C HIS A 127 2.85 5.05 -5.59
N PHE A 128 1.80 4.29 -5.23
CA PHE A 128 1.44 3.09 -6.01
C PHE A 128 0.99 3.40 -7.43
N GLU A 129 0.39 4.56 -7.66
CA GLU A 129 0.07 5.06 -9.00
C GLU A 129 1.32 5.11 -9.90
N THR A 130 2.41 5.69 -9.39
CA THR A 130 3.68 5.78 -10.10
C THR A 130 4.23 4.39 -10.46
N LEU A 131 4.18 3.45 -9.52
CA LEU A 131 4.64 2.08 -9.74
C LEU A 131 3.76 1.36 -10.78
N LEU A 132 2.45 1.56 -10.71
CA LEU A 132 1.49 0.94 -11.60
C LEU A 132 1.62 1.46 -13.04
N LEU A 133 1.77 2.78 -13.20
CA LEU A 133 2.06 3.39 -14.50
C LEU A 133 3.37 2.89 -15.11
N TYR A 134 4.41 2.72 -14.28
CA TYR A 134 5.68 2.16 -14.74
C TYR A 134 5.54 0.73 -15.25
N GLU A 135 4.77 -0.13 -14.56
CA GLU A 135 4.50 -1.49 -15.05
C GLU A 135 3.60 -1.48 -16.30
N LEU A 136 2.62 -0.57 -16.41
CA LEU A 136 1.81 -0.39 -17.62
C LEU A 136 2.64 0.03 -18.84
N ALA A 137 3.60 0.95 -18.66
CA ALA A 137 4.47 1.42 -19.72
C ALA A 137 5.46 0.34 -20.20
N LYS A 138 5.87 -0.59 -19.32
CA LYS A 138 6.69 -1.74 -19.72
C LYS A 138 5.94 -2.73 -20.61
N GLU A 139 4.65 -2.91 -20.38
CA GLU A 139 3.82 -3.80 -21.18
C GLU A 139 3.50 -3.21 -22.56
N ASN A 140 3.46 -1.88 -22.69
CA ASN A 140 3.21 -1.16 -23.94
C ASN A 140 4.31 -0.13 -24.25
N PRO A 141 5.51 -0.56 -24.69
CA PRO A 141 6.62 0.36 -24.97
C PRO A 141 6.39 1.30 -26.18
N GLY A 142 5.25 1.19 -26.88
CA GLY A 142 4.98 1.89 -28.15
C GLY A 142 4.18 3.20 -28.07
N GLU A 143 3.67 3.63 -26.92
CA GLU A 143 2.85 4.86 -26.80
C GLU A 143 3.63 6.09 -26.26
N LEU A 144 4.96 6.01 -26.17
CA LEU A 144 5.81 7.20 -25.98
C LEU A 144 6.28 7.70 -27.35
N GLU A 145 5.34 8.19 -28.16
CA GLU A 145 5.70 8.96 -29.35
C GLU A 145 6.43 10.24 -28.90
N THR A 146 7.74 10.25 -29.16
CA THR A 146 8.57 11.45 -29.09
C THR A 146 7.94 12.58 -29.90
N PRO A 147 7.86 13.82 -29.38
CA PRO A 147 7.41 14.95 -30.17
C PRO A 147 8.32 15.07 -31.39
N GLY A 148 7.72 14.95 -32.58
CA GLY A 148 8.43 15.04 -33.85
C GLY A 148 9.25 16.32 -33.92
N VAL A 149 10.57 16.17 -33.98
CA VAL A 149 11.48 17.24 -34.35
C VAL A 149 11.23 17.53 -35.82
N ASN A 150 10.44 18.58 -36.08
CA ASN A 150 10.25 19.16 -37.39
C ASN A 150 11.59 19.76 -37.87
N HIS A 151 12.32 19.03 -38.71
CA HIS A 151 13.33 19.62 -39.58
C HIS A 151 12.68 19.92 -40.93
N GLY A 152 12.06 21.09 -41.03
CA GLY A 152 11.70 21.69 -42.32
C GLY A 152 12.89 22.48 -42.86
N GLY A 153 13.36 22.10 -44.05
CA GLY A 153 14.40 22.79 -44.82
C GLY A 153 13.88 23.93 -45.68
#